data_AF-A0A9E1KHU2-F1
#
_entry.id   AF-A0A9E1KHU2-F1
#
_cell.length_a   1.000
_cell.length_b   1.000
_cell.length_c   1.000
_cell.angle_alpha   90.00
_cell.angle_beta   90.00
_cell.angle_gamma   90.00
#
_symmetry.space_group_name_H-M   'P 1'
#
loop_
_entity.id
_entity.type
_entity.pdbx_description
1 polymer ?
#
loop_
_entity_poly.entity_id
_entity_poly.type
_entity_poly.pdbx_seq_one_letter_code
_entity_poly.pdbx_strand_id
1 'polypeptide(L)'
;EDKLGVNPYKIGFIGSTDSHTGLATAQEDNFFGKHSGAEPNAKRVEHPMAKVGDAEYTGWGMVASGLAAVWARENTRGAIFDAMQNKETYSTTGSRIVVRFFGGWDFTESDVMTRLPAEVGYDKGVPMGSDLTVRPKGKSPSFLVAALRDQLSGNLDRIQVVKVWVDKKGKRHEKVHNVVWSGDRALDAKGKLPTVGNTVDVANATWTNSIGSPELINVWTDPDFDPSLDASYYARVLEIPTPRWTAYEAKRFGITMKDEIPMINVERATTSPIWYTPQ
;
A
#
# COMPACT_ATOMS: atom_id res chain seq x y z
N GLU A 1 20.92 -10.16 -12.72
CA GLU A 1 20.65 -9.88 -14.14
C GLU A 1 21.87 -10.22 -14.98
N ASP A 2 23.01 -9.54 -14.79
CA ASP A 2 24.25 -9.73 -15.56
C ASP A 2 24.72 -11.19 -15.74
N LYS A 3 24.55 -12.03 -14.71
CA LYS A 3 24.93 -13.45 -14.77
C LYS A 3 23.86 -14.38 -15.36
N LEU A 4 22.58 -14.04 -15.20
CA LEU A 4 21.46 -14.94 -15.48
C LEU A 4 20.64 -14.52 -16.71
N GLY A 5 20.85 -13.31 -17.23
CA GLY A 5 20.03 -12.71 -18.30
C GLY A 5 18.59 -12.39 -17.88
N VAL A 6 18.26 -12.56 -16.59
CA VAL A 6 16.92 -12.33 -16.04
C VAL A 6 17.01 -11.64 -14.68
N ASN A 7 16.00 -10.82 -14.39
CA ASN A 7 15.79 -10.22 -13.09
C ASN A 7 14.87 -11.09 -12.22
N PRO A 8 15.40 -11.81 -11.21
CA PRO A 8 14.59 -12.66 -10.35
C PRO A 8 13.68 -11.88 -9.38
N TYR A 9 13.81 -10.55 -9.33
CA TYR A 9 13.04 -9.66 -8.46
C TYR A 9 11.88 -8.96 -9.19
N LYS A 10 11.56 -9.36 -10.43
CA LYS A 10 10.33 -8.96 -11.14
C LYS A 10 9.12 -9.72 -10.59
N ILE A 11 8.80 -9.49 -9.32
CA ILE A 11 7.76 -10.18 -8.57
C ILE A 11 6.52 -9.30 -8.36
N GLY A 12 5.35 -9.93 -8.27
CA GLY A 12 4.10 -9.26 -7.89
C GLY A 12 4.01 -9.12 -6.38
N PHE A 13 3.46 -8.01 -5.91
CA PHE A 13 3.20 -7.77 -4.50
C PHE A 13 1.76 -8.13 -4.17
N ILE A 14 1.59 -8.89 -3.09
CA ILE A 14 0.31 -9.18 -2.45
C ILE A 14 0.44 -9.00 -0.94
N GLY A 15 -0.69 -8.73 -0.28
CA GLY A 15 -0.81 -8.82 1.17
C GLY A 15 -1.53 -10.12 1.50
N SER A 16 -1.19 -10.76 2.61
CA SER A 16 -1.94 -11.94 3.07
C SER A 16 -1.99 -11.97 4.57
N THR A 17 -3.15 -12.29 5.11
CA THR A 17 -3.32 -12.61 6.52
C THR A 17 -2.88 -14.04 6.76
N ASP A 18 -1.91 -14.20 7.66
CA ASP A 18 -1.54 -15.50 8.21
C ASP A 18 -2.45 -15.84 9.40
N SER A 19 -3.66 -16.33 9.12
CA SER A 19 -4.63 -16.74 10.16
C SER A 19 -4.88 -18.24 10.09
N HIS A 20 -4.62 -18.92 11.21
CA HIS A 20 -4.83 -20.37 11.40
C HIS A 20 -6.20 -20.69 12.03
N THR A 21 -7.15 -19.75 11.97
CA THR A 21 -8.48 -19.88 12.56
C THR A 21 -9.56 -20.27 11.55
N GLY A 22 -9.25 -20.22 10.26
CA GLY A 22 -10.25 -20.37 9.18
C GLY A 22 -11.20 -19.18 9.05
N LEU A 23 -11.00 -18.10 9.81
CA LEU A 23 -11.86 -16.92 9.83
C LEU A 23 -11.33 -15.81 8.90
N ALA A 24 -12.24 -15.12 8.21
CA ALA A 24 -11.94 -13.94 7.37
C ALA A 24 -11.94 -12.65 8.21
N THR A 25 -11.00 -12.54 9.16
CA THR A 25 -10.99 -11.54 10.24
C THR A 25 -9.76 -10.64 10.17
N ALA A 26 -9.43 -10.18 8.96
CA ALA A 26 -8.21 -9.42 8.66
C ALA A 26 -8.31 -7.89 8.93
N GLN A 27 -9.45 -7.44 9.45
CA GLN A 27 -9.75 -6.02 9.67
C GLN A 27 -9.61 -5.68 11.16
N GLU A 28 -9.13 -4.49 11.48
CA GLU A 28 -8.82 -4.06 12.85
C GLU A 28 -10.04 -4.11 13.80
N ASP A 29 -11.24 -3.78 13.30
CA ASP A 29 -12.51 -3.84 14.03
C ASP A 29 -13.05 -5.26 14.23
N ASN A 30 -12.58 -6.19 13.39
CA ASN A 30 -13.01 -7.58 13.34
C ASN A 30 -11.84 -8.55 13.52
N PHE A 31 -10.81 -8.20 14.31
CA PHE A 31 -9.60 -9.02 14.43
C PHE A 31 -9.70 -10.12 15.49
N PHE A 32 -9.81 -11.38 15.05
CA PHE A 32 -9.93 -12.56 15.92
C PHE A 32 -8.60 -13.25 16.27
N GLY A 33 -7.46 -12.62 15.96
CA GLY A 33 -6.14 -13.20 16.23
C GLY A 33 -5.61 -14.08 15.11
N LYS A 34 -4.39 -14.58 15.31
CA LYS A 34 -3.66 -15.38 14.30
C LYS A 34 -3.87 -16.89 14.47
N HIS A 35 -4.24 -17.36 15.66
CA HIS A 35 -4.56 -18.76 15.97
C HIS A 35 -5.49 -18.82 17.20
N SER A 36 -6.02 -19.99 17.53
CA SER A 36 -7.00 -20.17 18.63
C SER A 36 -6.50 -19.69 20.00
N GLY A 37 -5.22 -19.86 20.32
CA GLY A 37 -4.60 -19.30 21.53
C GLY A 37 -4.56 -17.77 21.61
N ALA A 38 -4.91 -17.07 20.53
CA ALA A 38 -4.88 -15.61 20.41
C ALA A 38 -6.29 -15.04 20.12
N GLU A 39 -7.34 -15.77 20.48
CA GLU A 39 -8.72 -15.30 20.35
C GLU A 39 -9.03 -14.12 21.29
N PRO A 40 -9.93 -13.21 20.90
CA PRO A 40 -10.29 -12.02 21.67
C PRO A 40 -10.68 -12.33 23.12
N ASN A 41 -9.93 -11.78 24.07
CA ASN A 41 -10.28 -11.79 25.50
C ASN A 41 -9.55 -10.66 26.24
N ALA A 42 -10.02 -10.34 27.45
CA ALA A 42 -9.50 -9.24 28.26
C ALA A 42 -8.00 -9.33 28.61
N LYS A 43 -7.40 -10.51 28.52
CA LYS A 43 -5.98 -10.76 28.87
C LYS A 43 -5.12 -11.10 27.65
N ARG A 44 -5.68 -11.11 26.43
CA ARG A 44 -4.96 -11.51 25.21
C ARG A 44 -3.68 -10.71 25.02
N VAL A 45 -3.73 -9.41 25.28
CA VAL A 45 -2.57 -8.52 25.14
C VAL A 45 -1.42 -8.83 26.10
N GLU A 46 -1.69 -9.51 27.21
CA GLU A 46 -0.71 -9.95 28.20
C GLU A 46 -0.07 -11.29 27.84
N HIS A 47 -0.74 -12.08 27.00
CA HIS A 47 -0.24 -13.37 26.55
C HIS A 47 0.63 -13.19 25.29
N PRO A 48 1.88 -13.68 25.27
CA PRO A 48 2.67 -13.63 24.05
C PRO A 48 2.02 -14.46 22.94
N MET A 49 2.07 -13.95 21.71
CA MET A 49 1.65 -14.69 20.52
C MET A 49 2.58 -15.90 20.29
N ALA A 50 3.87 -15.73 20.50
CA ALA A 50 4.84 -16.82 20.48
C ALA A 50 6.02 -16.50 21.39
N LYS A 51 6.57 -17.51 22.07
CA LYS A 51 7.74 -17.38 22.93
C LYS A 51 8.64 -18.59 22.79
N VAL A 52 9.93 -18.37 22.50
CA VAL A 52 10.95 -19.41 22.37
C VAL A 52 12.18 -18.97 23.16
N GLY A 53 12.36 -19.54 24.35
CA GLY A 53 13.38 -19.08 25.29
C GLY A 53 13.17 -17.62 25.66
N ASP A 54 14.18 -16.79 25.41
CA ASP A 54 14.16 -15.34 25.67
C ASP A 54 13.53 -14.51 24.54
N ALA A 55 13.28 -15.12 23.38
CA ALA A 55 12.63 -14.45 22.25
C ALA A 55 11.11 -14.50 22.39
N GLU A 56 10.46 -13.34 22.32
CA GLU A 56 9.01 -13.20 22.52
C GLU A 56 8.39 -12.29 21.46
N TYR A 57 7.32 -12.77 20.82
CA TYR A 57 6.37 -11.96 20.08
C TYR A 57 5.21 -11.62 21.00
N THR A 58 5.05 -10.35 21.34
CA THR A 58 3.98 -9.89 22.22
C THR A 58 2.61 -10.13 21.60
N GLY A 59 1.60 -10.46 22.41
CA GLY A 59 0.23 -10.63 21.93
C GLY A 59 -0.30 -9.35 21.27
N TRP A 60 -0.03 -8.19 21.87
CA TRP A 60 -0.40 -6.90 21.30
C TRP A 60 0.39 -6.53 20.03
N GLY A 61 1.47 -7.23 19.69
CA GLY A 61 2.29 -7.00 18.49
C GLY A 61 1.68 -7.56 17.20
N MET A 62 0.65 -8.41 17.30
CA MET A 62 -0.06 -8.93 16.12
C MET A 62 -0.71 -7.81 15.30
N VAL A 63 -0.83 -8.02 13.99
CA VAL A 63 -1.51 -7.09 13.07
C VAL A 63 -2.70 -7.78 12.42
N ALA A 64 -3.82 -7.08 12.24
CA ALA A 64 -5.00 -7.65 11.60
C ALA A 64 -4.75 -8.00 10.11
N SER A 65 -3.82 -7.27 9.49
CA SER A 65 -3.41 -7.34 8.08
C SER A 65 -3.15 -8.75 7.50
N GLY A 66 -3.25 -8.96 6.18
CA GLY A 66 -3.54 -8.03 5.07
C GLY A 66 -4.27 -8.73 3.91
N LEU A 67 -4.67 -7.99 2.88
CA LEU A 67 -5.43 -8.52 1.74
C LEU A 67 -4.64 -8.53 0.44
N ALA A 68 -4.90 -9.55 -0.39
CA ALA A 68 -4.40 -9.65 -1.75
C ALA A 68 -5.46 -9.07 -2.70
N ALA A 69 -5.07 -8.08 -3.49
CA ALA A 69 -5.90 -7.55 -4.55
C ALA A 69 -5.33 -7.93 -5.91
N VAL A 70 -6.22 -8.33 -6.82
CA VAL A 70 -5.89 -8.82 -8.16
C VAL A 70 -6.80 -8.15 -9.17
N TRP A 71 -6.23 -7.47 -10.17
CA TRP A 71 -7.00 -6.90 -11.27
C TRP A 71 -7.16 -7.91 -12.39
N ALA A 72 -8.25 -8.67 -12.35
CA ALA A 72 -8.62 -9.61 -13.40
C ALA A 72 -9.67 -9.01 -14.34
N ARG A 73 -9.64 -9.40 -15.62
CA ARG A 73 -10.66 -9.00 -16.61
C ARG A 73 -12.04 -9.56 -16.28
N GLU A 74 -12.09 -10.74 -15.68
CA GLU A 74 -13.30 -11.48 -15.34
C GLU A 74 -13.11 -12.23 -14.02
N ASN A 75 -14.22 -12.53 -13.33
CA ASN A 75 -14.20 -13.34 -12.10
C ASN A 75 -14.23 -14.84 -12.43
N THR A 76 -13.24 -15.30 -13.19
CA THR A 76 -13.02 -16.71 -13.48
C THR A 76 -11.65 -17.13 -12.95
N ARG A 77 -11.50 -18.42 -12.60
CA ARG A 77 -10.22 -18.94 -12.09
C ARG A 77 -9.06 -18.66 -13.06
N GLY A 78 -9.31 -18.81 -14.37
CA GLY A 78 -8.31 -18.54 -15.41
C GLY A 78 -7.89 -17.08 -15.43
N ALA A 79 -8.85 -16.15 -15.54
CA ALA A 79 -8.54 -14.73 -15.60
C ALA A 79 -7.84 -14.20 -14.33
N ILE A 80 -8.19 -14.73 -13.14
CA ILE A 80 -7.52 -14.38 -11.89
C ILE A 80 -6.08 -14.92 -11.88
N PHE A 81 -5.87 -16.16 -12.36
CA PHE A 81 -4.52 -16.73 -12.46
C PHE A 81 -3.64 -15.94 -13.44
N ASP A 82 -4.17 -15.60 -14.60
CA ASP A 82 -3.47 -14.79 -15.61
C ASP A 82 -3.08 -13.42 -15.04
N ALA A 83 -3.97 -12.77 -14.29
CA ALA A 83 -3.69 -11.49 -13.63
C ALA A 83 -2.57 -11.62 -12.58
N MET A 84 -2.56 -12.69 -11.78
CA MET A 84 -1.47 -12.97 -10.84
C MET A 84 -0.15 -13.25 -11.56
N GLN A 85 -0.16 -13.99 -12.66
CA GLN A 85 1.02 -14.25 -13.49
C GLN A 85 1.57 -12.96 -14.12
N ASN A 86 0.66 -12.08 -14.58
CA ASN A 86 0.99 -10.74 -15.06
C ASN A 86 1.45 -9.81 -13.93
N LYS A 87 1.27 -10.20 -12.66
CA LYS A 87 1.60 -9.41 -11.47
C LYS A 87 0.79 -8.11 -11.39
N GLU A 88 -0.38 -8.07 -12.00
CA GLU A 88 -1.31 -6.94 -11.86
C GLU A 88 -2.06 -7.05 -10.52
N THR A 89 -1.27 -7.00 -9.46
CA THR A 89 -1.68 -7.24 -8.08
C THR A 89 -1.15 -6.15 -7.18
N TYR A 90 -1.80 -5.99 -6.02
CA TYR A 90 -1.31 -5.11 -4.98
C TYR A 90 -1.70 -5.65 -3.59
N SER A 91 -0.99 -5.17 -2.57
CA SER A 91 -1.25 -5.48 -1.18
C SER A 91 -2.04 -4.37 -0.51
N THR A 92 -2.88 -4.74 0.45
CA THR A 92 -3.38 -3.79 1.45
C THR A 92 -3.12 -4.32 2.86
N THR A 93 -2.97 -3.42 3.83
CA THR A 93 -2.74 -3.80 5.23
C THR A 93 -4.02 -4.07 6.02
N GLY A 94 -5.19 -4.10 5.38
CA GLY A 94 -6.44 -4.51 6.02
C GLY A 94 -7.67 -3.96 5.30
N SER A 95 -7.65 -2.68 4.97
CA SER A 95 -8.73 -2.02 4.24
C SER A 95 -8.75 -2.39 2.76
N ARG A 96 -9.91 -2.30 2.13
CA ARG A 96 -10.14 -2.58 0.70
C ARG A 96 -9.91 -1.35 -0.18
N ILE A 97 -8.78 -0.66 0.00
CA ILE A 97 -8.37 0.44 -0.87
C ILE A 97 -8.30 -0.08 -2.31
N VAL A 98 -8.92 0.62 -3.25
CA VAL A 98 -8.84 0.31 -4.67
C VAL A 98 -7.70 1.11 -5.27
N VAL A 99 -6.72 0.46 -5.91
CA VAL A 99 -5.56 1.16 -6.49
C VAL A 99 -5.36 0.78 -7.94
N ARG A 100 -5.18 1.77 -8.80
CA ARG A 100 -4.72 1.62 -10.19
C ARG A 100 -3.39 2.36 -10.34
N PHE A 101 -2.43 1.71 -10.99
CA PHE A 101 -1.10 2.27 -11.21
C PHE A 101 -0.58 1.83 -12.56
N PHE A 102 -0.25 2.81 -13.39
CA PHE A 102 0.23 2.63 -14.76
C PHE A 102 1.48 3.47 -14.98
N GLY A 103 2.38 2.97 -15.84
CA GLY A 103 3.61 3.65 -16.22
C GLY A 103 3.70 3.74 -17.74
N GLY A 104 4.19 4.87 -18.25
CA GLY A 104 4.28 5.15 -19.68
C GLY A 104 5.08 6.41 -19.95
N TRP A 105 5.06 6.89 -21.19
CA TRP A 105 5.91 8.00 -21.63
C TRP A 105 5.14 9.30 -21.92
N ASP A 106 3.82 9.21 -22.01
CA ASP A 106 2.94 10.25 -22.56
C ASP A 106 1.67 10.48 -21.72
N PHE A 107 1.69 10.14 -20.42
CA PHE A 107 0.62 10.57 -19.53
C PHE A 107 0.69 12.08 -19.30
N THR A 108 -0.48 12.70 -19.26
CA THR A 108 -0.67 14.15 -19.12
C THR A 108 -1.66 14.47 -18.02
N GLU A 109 -1.70 15.70 -17.53
CA GLU A 109 -2.70 16.11 -16.53
C GLU A 109 -4.14 15.91 -17.01
N SER A 110 -4.42 15.99 -18.31
CA SER A 110 -5.77 15.73 -18.84
C SER A 110 -6.25 14.29 -18.62
N ASP A 111 -5.33 13.35 -18.45
CA ASP A 111 -5.62 11.92 -18.27
C ASP A 111 -6.22 11.60 -16.90
N VAL A 112 -6.17 12.53 -15.93
CA VAL A 112 -6.82 12.35 -14.62
C VAL A 112 -8.28 12.79 -14.62
N MET A 113 -8.74 13.43 -15.70
CA MET A 113 -10.10 14.00 -15.78
C MET A 113 -11.15 13.00 -16.27
N THR A 114 -10.75 11.75 -16.57
CA THR A 114 -11.66 10.68 -16.94
C THR A 114 -12.25 9.99 -15.71
N ARG A 115 -13.47 9.45 -15.84
CA ARG A 115 -14.08 8.57 -14.84
C ARG A 115 -13.51 7.15 -14.86
N LEU A 116 -12.75 6.80 -15.90
CA LEU A 116 -12.20 5.46 -16.12
C LEU A 116 -10.67 5.54 -16.33
N PRO A 117 -9.88 5.84 -15.29
CA PRO A 117 -8.42 5.98 -15.41
C PRO A 117 -7.73 4.70 -15.91
N ALA A 118 -8.36 3.54 -15.72
CA ALA A 118 -7.83 2.27 -16.21
C ALA A 118 -7.83 2.18 -17.74
N GLU A 119 -8.84 2.71 -18.44
CA GLU A 119 -8.87 2.68 -19.91
C GLU A 119 -7.70 3.47 -20.50
N VAL A 120 -7.49 4.69 -19.99
CA VAL A 120 -6.33 5.53 -20.38
C VAL A 120 -5.01 4.86 -20.00
N GLY A 121 -4.96 4.23 -18.83
CA GLY A 121 -3.80 3.48 -18.36
C GLY A 121 -3.38 2.34 -19.28
N TYR A 122 -4.34 1.52 -19.72
CA TYR A 122 -4.09 0.42 -20.66
C TYR A 122 -3.82 0.87 -22.10
N ASP A 123 -4.34 2.03 -22.50
CA ASP A 123 -4.11 2.59 -23.85
C ASP A 123 -2.71 3.22 -23.98
N LYS A 124 -2.28 4.00 -22.97
CA LYS A 124 -1.05 4.80 -23.05
C LYS A 124 0.17 4.20 -22.36
N GLY A 125 0.00 3.13 -21.59
CA GLY A 125 1.05 2.61 -20.74
C GLY A 125 0.93 1.12 -20.41
N VAL A 126 1.67 0.73 -19.39
CA VAL A 126 1.67 -0.64 -18.86
C VAL A 126 1.15 -0.62 -17.42
N PRO A 127 0.41 -1.65 -16.98
CA PRO A 127 -0.06 -1.73 -15.60
C PRO A 127 1.07 -2.12 -14.64
N MET A 128 0.82 -1.90 -13.35
CA MET A 128 1.63 -2.49 -12.26
C MET A 128 1.94 -3.96 -12.54
N GLY A 129 3.17 -4.40 -12.24
CA GLY A 129 3.62 -5.76 -12.56
C GLY A 129 4.27 -5.91 -13.94
N SER A 130 4.43 -4.82 -14.70
CA SER A 130 5.00 -4.85 -16.06
C SER A 130 6.33 -4.11 -16.18
N ASP A 131 7.04 -4.38 -17.26
CA ASP A 131 8.16 -3.57 -17.74
C ASP A 131 7.66 -2.38 -18.57
N LEU A 132 8.24 -1.19 -18.36
CA LEU A 132 8.04 -0.07 -19.27
C LEU A 132 8.46 -0.47 -20.68
N THR A 133 7.70 0.04 -21.66
CA THR A 133 8.00 -0.15 -23.08
C THR A 133 9.28 0.60 -23.49
N VAL A 134 9.72 0.38 -24.73
CA VAL A 134 10.88 1.06 -25.32
C VAL A 134 10.80 2.57 -25.11
N ARG A 135 11.85 3.13 -24.51
CA ARG A 135 11.92 4.56 -24.18
C ARG A 135 12.04 5.41 -25.44
N PRO A 136 11.15 6.41 -25.65
CA PRO A 136 11.37 7.44 -26.66
C PRO A 136 12.53 8.37 -26.27
N LYS A 137 13.31 8.82 -27.26
CA LYS A 137 14.49 9.65 -27.02
C LYS A 137 14.14 10.92 -26.23
N GLY A 138 14.84 11.14 -25.12
CA GLY A 138 14.68 12.35 -24.29
C GLY A 138 13.45 12.38 -23.37
N LYS A 139 12.68 11.28 -23.26
CA LYS A 139 11.54 11.18 -22.35
C LYS A 139 11.94 10.62 -20.98
N SER A 140 11.27 11.12 -19.95
CA SER A 140 11.21 10.51 -18.61
C SER A 140 9.92 9.72 -18.46
N PRO A 141 9.89 8.66 -17.63
CA PRO A 141 8.67 7.93 -17.38
C PRO A 141 7.68 8.79 -16.59
N SER A 142 6.42 8.67 -16.98
CA SER A 142 5.25 9.28 -16.35
C SER A 142 4.36 8.17 -15.82
N PHE A 143 3.66 8.44 -14.72
CA PHE A 143 2.87 7.45 -14.02
C PHE A 143 1.48 8.01 -13.72
N LEU A 144 0.45 7.31 -14.18
CA LEU A 144 -0.94 7.56 -13.80
C LEU A 144 -1.25 6.69 -12.58
N VAL A 145 -1.64 7.33 -11.48
CA VAL A 145 -2.03 6.64 -10.26
C VAL A 145 -3.39 7.15 -9.79
N ALA A 146 -4.28 6.21 -9.46
CA ALA A 146 -5.60 6.50 -8.93
C ALA A 146 -5.88 5.58 -7.73
N ALA A 147 -6.47 6.13 -6.68
CA ALA A 147 -6.88 5.38 -5.51
C ALA A 147 -8.25 5.83 -5.01
N LEU A 148 -9.06 4.86 -4.62
CA LEU A 148 -10.34 5.06 -3.94
C LEU A 148 -10.26 4.43 -2.55
N ARG A 149 -10.74 5.15 -1.53
CA ARG A 149 -10.81 4.62 -0.17
C ARG A 149 -11.67 3.36 -0.08
N ASP A 150 -11.44 2.57 0.96
CA ASP A 150 -12.47 1.62 1.41
C ASP A 150 -13.66 2.41 2.00
N GLN A 151 -14.87 2.10 1.55
CA GLN A 151 -16.09 2.75 2.05
C GLN A 151 -16.31 2.53 3.56
N LEU A 152 -15.74 1.46 4.11
CA LEU A 152 -15.82 1.09 5.52
C LEU A 152 -14.59 1.51 6.34
N SER A 153 -13.61 2.19 5.74
CA SER A 153 -12.36 2.63 6.42
C SER A 153 -12.16 4.15 6.39
N GLY A 154 -10.94 4.58 6.75
CA GLY A 154 -10.48 5.96 6.67
C GLY A 154 -10.45 6.49 5.25
N ASN A 155 -10.66 7.80 5.10
CA ASN A 155 -10.31 8.52 3.87
C ASN A 155 -8.81 8.41 3.57
N LEU A 156 -8.41 8.74 2.34
CA LEU A 156 -7.02 8.73 1.92
C LEU A 156 -6.25 9.96 2.42
N ASP A 157 -5.05 9.77 2.99
CA ASP A 157 -4.08 10.83 3.30
C ASP A 157 -3.35 11.25 2.01
N ARG A 158 -2.68 10.30 1.36
CA ARG A 158 -1.81 10.57 0.22
C ARG A 158 -1.46 9.35 -0.59
N ILE A 159 -1.05 9.58 -1.83
CA ILE A 159 -0.36 8.63 -2.68
C ILE A 159 1.11 9.02 -2.78
N GLN A 160 1.96 8.01 -2.69
CA GLN A 160 3.38 8.12 -2.91
C GLN A 160 3.79 7.24 -4.08
N VAL A 161 4.77 7.66 -4.85
CA VAL A 161 5.52 6.79 -5.75
C VAL A 161 6.90 6.58 -5.14
N VAL A 162 7.26 5.32 -4.93
CA VAL A 162 8.56 4.93 -4.41
C VAL A 162 9.40 4.45 -5.57
N LYS A 163 10.48 5.18 -5.84
CA LYS A 163 11.49 4.83 -6.84
C LYS A 163 12.63 4.08 -6.15
N VAL A 164 12.99 2.93 -6.69
CA VAL A 164 14.16 2.15 -6.28
C VAL A 164 15.05 1.96 -7.50
N TRP A 165 16.35 2.22 -7.37
CA TRP A 165 17.29 2.04 -8.47
C TRP A 165 18.64 1.53 -7.96
N VAL A 166 19.45 1.03 -8.88
CA VAL A 166 20.82 0.61 -8.61
C VAL A 166 21.76 1.55 -9.36
N ASP A 167 22.75 2.12 -8.67
CA ASP A 167 23.74 2.96 -9.34
C ASP A 167 24.82 2.14 -10.07
N LYS A 168 25.67 2.81 -10.85
CA LYS A 168 26.77 2.20 -11.59
C LYS A 168 27.79 1.44 -10.72
N LYS A 169 27.77 1.64 -9.39
CA LYS A 169 28.63 0.95 -8.42
C LYS A 169 27.93 -0.25 -7.77
N GLY A 170 26.70 -0.57 -8.20
CA GLY A 170 25.89 -1.65 -7.64
C GLY A 170 25.20 -1.30 -6.32
N LYS A 171 25.22 -0.03 -5.89
CA LYS A 171 24.55 0.38 -4.66
C LYS A 171 23.06 0.61 -4.90
N ARG A 172 22.22 0.06 -4.03
CA ARG A 172 20.77 0.27 -4.02
C ARG A 172 20.43 1.63 -3.43
N HIS A 173 19.47 2.31 -4.05
CA HIS A 173 18.92 3.58 -3.62
C HIS A 173 17.40 3.52 -3.63
N GLU A 174 16.78 4.30 -2.74
CA GLU A 174 15.34 4.49 -2.66
C GLU A 174 15.02 5.97 -2.49
N LYS A 175 13.96 6.44 -3.15
CA LYS A 175 13.39 7.76 -2.94
C LYS A 175 11.87 7.68 -2.93
N VAL A 176 11.26 8.29 -1.92
CA VAL A 176 9.80 8.38 -1.77
C VAL A 176 9.35 9.75 -2.25
N HIS A 177 8.45 9.78 -3.22
CA HIS A 177 7.82 11.01 -3.71
C HIS A 177 6.37 11.05 -3.25
N ASN A 178 5.97 12.10 -2.53
CA ASN A 178 4.54 12.39 -2.34
C ASN A 178 4.03 12.97 -3.65
N VAL A 179 3.11 12.27 -4.32
CA VAL A 179 2.66 12.66 -5.67
C VAL A 179 1.29 13.34 -5.65
N VAL A 180 0.43 13.00 -4.70
CA VAL A 180 -0.85 13.69 -4.45
C VAL A 180 -1.31 13.43 -3.03
N TRP A 181 -1.99 14.38 -2.40
CA TRP A 181 -2.43 14.28 -1.00
C TRP A 181 -3.70 15.09 -0.74
N SER A 182 -4.38 14.76 0.35
CA SER A 182 -5.62 15.41 0.76
C SER A 182 -5.38 16.75 1.47
N GLY A 183 -6.34 17.66 1.30
CA GLY A 183 -6.39 18.95 1.98
C GLY A 183 -5.31 19.93 1.53
N ASP A 184 -5.40 21.17 2.03
CA ASP A 184 -4.51 22.27 1.66
C ASP A 184 -3.21 22.22 2.47
N ARG A 185 -2.42 21.16 2.24
CA ARG A 185 -1.09 20.98 2.83
C ARG A 185 -0.01 21.29 1.80
N ALA A 186 1.07 21.92 2.23
CA ALA A 186 2.24 22.18 1.40
C ALA A 186 3.46 21.43 1.95
N LEU A 187 4.38 21.07 1.05
CA LEU A 187 5.69 20.57 1.44
C LEU A 187 6.48 21.69 2.12
N ASP A 188 7.22 21.34 3.18
CA ASP A 188 8.19 22.25 3.77
C ASP A 188 9.43 22.42 2.87
N ALA A 189 10.34 23.33 3.25
CA ALA A 189 11.59 23.59 2.52
C ALA A 189 12.51 22.36 2.38
N LYS A 190 12.26 21.28 3.15
CA LYS A 190 12.99 20.02 3.09
C LYS A 190 12.24 18.94 2.31
N GLY A 191 11.12 19.29 1.67
CA GLY A 191 10.28 18.36 0.91
C GLY A 191 9.45 17.41 1.80
N LYS A 192 9.28 17.73 3.09
CA LYS A 192 8.46 16.94 4.01
C LYS A 192 7.02 17.45 3.99
N LEU A 193 6.08 16.52 3.80
CA LEU A 193 4.65 16.81 3.90
C LEU A 193 4.17 16.74 5.37
N PRO A 194 3.47 17.76 5.89
CA PRO A 194 2.82 17.70 7.20
C PRO A 194 1.85 16.52 7.33
N THR A 195 1.64 16.06 8.56
CA THR A 195 0.67 14.98 8.83
C THR A 195 -0.75 15.46 8.51
N VAL A 196 -1.63 14.53 8.11
CA VAL A 196 -3.04 14.84 7.76
C VAL A 196 -3.88 15.22 8.99
N GLY A 197 -3.35 15.00 10.20
CA GLY A 197 -4.07 15.08 11.45
C GLY A 197 -4.52 13.70 11.92
N ASN A 198 -5.32 13.69 12.99
CA ASN A 198 -5.85 12.48 13.61
C ASN A 198 -7.24 12.78 14.18
N THR A 199 -8.23 11.98 13.80
CA THR A 199 -9.62 12.08 14.27
C THR A 199 -10.05 10.87 15.10
N VAL A 200 -9.11 10.00 15.47
CA VAL A 200 -9.40 8.81 16.27
C VAL A 200 -9.76 9.18 17.70
N ASP A 201 -10.95 8.74 18.11
CA ASP A 201 -11.36 8.62 19.50
C ASP A 201 -10.99 7.22 19.99
N VAL A 202 -9.88 7.12 20.73
CA VAL A 202 -9.37 5.85 21.25
C VAL A 202 -10.30 5.22 22.28
N ALA A 203 -10.94 6.03 23.14
CA ALA A 203 -11.81 5.53 24.19
C ALA A 203 -13.06 4.86 23.60
N ASN A 204 -13.58 5.42 22.51
CA ASN A 204 -14.72 4.87 21.79
C ASN A 204 -14.33 3.98 20.60
N ALA A 205 -13.04 3.78 20.31
CA ALA A 205 -12.57 3.04 19.14
C ALA A 205 -13.30 3.46 17.84
N THR A 206 -13.43 4.77 17.66
CA THR A 206 -14.11 5.39 16.51
C THR A 206 -13.24 6.47 15.90
N TRP A 207 -13.60 6.96 14.71
CA TRP A 207 -12.95 8.10 14.07
C TRP A 207 -13.95 8.83 13.18
N THR A 208 -13.63 10.05 12.76
CA THR A 208 -14.40 10.78 11.76
C THR A 208 -13.64 10.91 10.46
N ASN A 209 -14.33 10.72 9.34
CA ASN A 209 -13.82 10.97 7.99
C ASN A 209 -13.93 12.46 7.60
N SER A 210 -13.71 13.37 8.56
CA SER A 210 -13.73 14.83 8.35
C SER A 210 -12.41 15.38 7.77
N ILE A 211 -11.36 14.54 7.73
CA ILE A 211 -10.08 14.80 7.06
C ILE A 211 -9.83 13.71 6.00
N GLY A 212 -8.78 13.89 5.19
CA GLY A 212 -8.51 12.98 4.07
C GLY A 212 -9.41 13.24 2.86
N SER A 213 -9.17 12.51 1.77
CA SER A 213 -9.99 12.56 0.55
C SER A 213 -10.60 11.18 0.25
N PRO A 214 -11.82 11.10 -0.31
CA PRO A 214 -12.40 9.81 -0.70
C PRO A 214 -11.70 9.18 -1.90
N GLU A 215 -11.12 10.00 -2.76
CA GLU A 215 -10.40 9.62 -3.97
C GLU A 215 -9.14 10.51 -4.09
N LEU A 216 -8.07 9.94 -4.64
CA LEU A 216 -6.89 10.67 -5.06
C LEU A 216 -6.44 10.13 -6.42
N ILE A 217 -6.21 11.03 -7.37
CA ILE A 217 -5.72 10.69 -8.71
C ILE A 217 -4.67 11.72 -9.13
N ASN A 218 -3.58 11.28 -9.75
CA ASN A 218 -2.60 12.18 -10.33
C ASN A 218 -1.79 11.52 -11.45
N VAL A 219 -1.18 12.35 -12.29
CA VAL A 219 -0.04 11.98 -13.14
C VAL A 219 1.23 12.56 -12.54
N TRP A 220 2.25 11.71 -12.39
CA TRP A 220 3.56 12.12 -11.88
C TRP A 220 4.67 11.65 -12.81
N THR A 221 5.58 12.55 -13.15
CA THR A 221 6.77 12.27 -13.98
C THR A 221 8.01 12.27 -13.09
N ASP A 222 8.89 11.29 -13.28
CA ASP A 222 10.14 11.19 -12.52
C ASP A 222 11.09 12.36 -12.87
N PRO A 223 11.34 13.31 -11.94
CA PRO A 223 12.18 14.47 -12.21
C PRO A 223 13.67 14.13 -12.20
N ASP A 224 14.05 13.02 -11.55
CA ASP A 224 15.43 12.61 -11.33
C ASP A 224 15.77 11.35 -12.15
N PHE A 225 15.10 11.17 -13.28
CA PHE A 225 15.24 9.99 -14.12
C PHE A 225 16.62 9.95 -14.79
N ASP A 226 17.38 8.88 -14.53
CA ASP A 226 18.61 8.57 -15.25
C ASP A 226 18.32 7.39 -16.19
N PRO A 227 18.28 7.60 -17.52
CA PRO A 227 17.99 6.55 -18.47
C PRO A 227 19.02 5.42 -18.53
N SER A 228 20.21 5.60 -17.92
CA SER A 228 21.29 4.63 -17.90
C SER A 228 21.25 3.67 -16.71
N LEU A 229 20.26 3.81 -15.82
CA LEU A 229 20.15 3.01 -14.60
C LEU A 229 18.88 2.16 -14.60
N ASP A 230 18.98 0.93 -14.12
CA ASP A 230 17.81 0.12 -13.77
C ASP A 230 17.02 0.78 -12.65
N ALA A 231 15.72 0.86 -12.84
CA ALA A 231 14.81 1.44 -11.87
C ALA A 231 13.52 0.64 -11.75
N SER A 232 12.88 0.74 -10.61
CA SER A 232 11.54 0.19 -10.36
C SER A 232 10.72 1.19 -9.56
N TYR A 233 9.44 1.24 -9.85
CA TYR A 233 8.51 2.21 -9.28
C TYR A 233 7.31 1.46 -8.75
N TYR A 234 6.90 1.73 -7.51
CA TYR A 234 5.64 1.22 -7.00
C TYR A 234 4.88 2.34 -6.28
N ALA A 235 3.56 2.28 -6.33
CA ALA A 235 2.71 3.21 -5.60
C ALA A 235 2.47 2.71 -4.17
N ARG A 236 2.49 3.63 -3.21
CA ARG A 236 2.06 3.43 -1.83
C ARG A 236 0.97 4.43 -1.49
N VAL A 237 -0.23 3.94 -1.17
CA VAL A 237 -1.37 4.74 -0.75
C VAL A 237 -1.48 4.67 0.77
N LEU A 238 -1.74 5.78 1.44
CA LEU A 238 -1.90 5.87 2.88
C LEU A 238 -3.31 6.38 3.20
N GLU A 239 -3.97 5.77 4.17
CA GLU A 239 -5.20 6.29 4.78
C GLU A 239 -4.89 7.30 5.89
N ILE A 240 -5.92 8.01 6.34
CA ILE A 240 -5.88 8.73 7.61
C ILE A 240 -5.75 7.74 8.78
N PRO A 241 -5.31 8.18 9.97
CA PRO A 241 -5.26 7.30 11.13
C PRO A 241 -6.63 6.71 11.50
N THR A 242 -6.66 5.41 11.82
CA THR A 242 -7.84 4.68 12.28
C THR A 242 -7.53 3.93 13.59
N PRO A 243 -8.56 3.53 14.37
CA PRO A 243 -8.34 2.72 15.56
C PRO A 243 -7.71 1.37 15.19
N ARG A 244 -6.73 0.94 15.98
CA ARG A 244 -6.16 -0.41 15.90
C ARG A 244 -7.03 -1.39 16.69
N TRP A 245 -6.92 -2.69 16.44
CA TRP A 245 -7.64 -3.76 17.15
C TRP A 245 -7.51 -3.65 18.67
N THR A 246 -6.39 -3.16 19.17
CA THR A 246 -6.15 -2.90 20.60
C THR A 246 -7.09 -1.85 21.18
N ALA A 247 -7.45 -0.80 20.43
CA ALA A 247 -8.49 0.15 20.83
C ALA A 247 -9.87 -0.49 20.88
N TYR A 248 -10.21 -1.29 19.86
CA TYR A 248 -11.48 -2.02 19.85
C TYR A 248 -11.60 -2.99 21.03
N GLU A 249 -10.52 -3.70 21.38
CA GLU A 249 -10.53 -4.62 22.53
C GLU A 249 -10.52 -3.91 23.87
N ALA A 250 -9.79 -2.80 24.01
CA ALA A 250 -9.84 -1.97 25.22
C ALA A 250 -11.28 -1.55 25.53
N LYS A 251 -12.00 -1.05 24.51
CA LYS A 251 -13.43 -0.71 24.62
C LYS A 251 -14.30 -1.94 24.88
N ARG A 252 -14.11 -3.02 24.12
CA ARG A 252 -14.95 -4.23 24.19
C ARG A 252 -14.89 -4.91 25.55
N PHE A 253 -13.71 -4.94 26.17
CA PHE A 253 -13.48 -5.64 27.44
C PHE A 253 -13.38 -4.71 28.65
N GLY A 254 -13.43 -3.38 28.45
CA GLY A 254 -13.30 -2.41 29.54
C GLY A 254 -11.93 -2.45 30.22
N ILE A 255 -10.87 -2.69 29.45
CA ILE A 255 -9.49 -2.79 29.95
C ILE A 255 -8.66 -1.59 29.56
N THR A 256 -7.71 -1.23 30.41
CA THR A 256 -6.72 -0.18 30.13
C THR A 256 -5.48 -0.81 29.52
N MET A 257 -5.10 -0.36 28.33
CA MET A 257 -3.86 -0.77 27.68
C MET A 257 -2.68 0.02 28.26
N LYS A 258 -1.49 -0.60 28.32
CA LYS A 258 -0.25 0.09 28.68
C LYS A 258 0.13 1.10 27.59
N ASP A 259 0.81 2.19 27.97
CA ASP A 259 1.19 3.28 27.07
C ASP A 259 2.04 2.84 25.86
N GLU A 260 2.80 1.76 26.01
CA GLU A 260 3.63 1.18 24.94
C GLU A 260 2.80 0.47 23.85
N ILE A 261 1.55 0.12 24.14
CA ILE A 261 0.68 -0.61 23.22
C ILE A 261 0.07 0.38 22.22
N PRO A 262 0.35 0.26 20.91
CA PRO A 262 -0.22 1.15 19.92
C PRO A 262 -1.73 0.98 19.87
N MET A 263 -2.47 2.10 19.87
CA MET A 263 -3.94 2.13 19.80
C MET A 263 -4.48 2.62 18.45
N ILE A 264 -3.59 3.11 17.59
CA ILE A 264 -3.91 3.74 16.31
C ILE A 264 -3.01 3.13 15.23
N ASN A 265 -3.57 2.94 14.04
CA ASN A 265 -2.88 2.44 12.85
C ASN A 265 -3.06 3.44 11.68
N VAL A 266 -2.17 3.40 10.71
CA VAL A 266 -2.34 3.99 9.38
C VAL A 266 -2.26 2.87 8.35
N GLU A 267 -3.43 2.50 7.84
CA GLU A 267 -3.59 1.53 6.78
C GLU A 267 -2.98 2.02 5.46
N ARG A 268 -2.56 1.08 4.63
CA ARG A 268 -1.91 1.36 3.35
C ARG A 268 -2.20 0.31 2.30
N ALA A 269 -2.02 0.72 1.05
CA ALA A 269 -1.90 -0.18 -0.09
C ALA A 269 -0.54 -0.01 -0.76
N THR A 270 0.03 -1.10 -1.30
CA THR A 270 1.30 -1.08 -2.04
C THR A 270 1.17 -1.89 -3.33
N THR A 271 1.41 -1.27 -4.47
CA THR A 271 1.28 -1.94 -5.78
C THR A 271 2.46 -2.83 -6.10
N SER A 272 2.25 -3.79 -7.00
CA SER A 272 3.39 -4.39 -7.70
C SER A 272 4.23 -3.32 -8.40
N PRO A 273 5.56 -3.48 -8.50
CA PRO A 273 6.38 -2.51 -9.18
C PRO A 273 6.15 -2.48 -10.69
N ILE A 274 6.50 -1.36 -11.32
CA ILE A 274 6.74 -1.21 -12.75
C ILE A 274 8.25 -1.05 -12.91
N TRP A 275 8.85 -1.82 -13.82
CA TRP A 275 10.30 -1.84 -14.01
C TRP A 275 10.73 -1.05 -15.24
N TYR A 276 11.91 -0.44 -15.16
CA TYR A 276 12.62 0.16 -16.27
C TYR A 276 14.00 -0.50 -16.37
N THR A 277 14.30 -1.02 -17.55
CA THR A 277 15.61 -1.56 -17.89
C THR A 277 16.21 -0.70 -19.00
N PRO A 278 17.44 -0.16 -18.82
CA PRO A 278 18.15 0.54 -19.88
C PRO A 278 18.28 -0.30 -21.15
N GLN A 279 18.20 0.35 -22.31
CA GLN A 279 18.41 -0.25 -23.63
C GLN A 279 19.71 0.22 -24.25
#